data_AF-A0AAE0UZ37-F1
#
_entry.id   AF-A0AAE0UZ37-F1
#
_cell.length_a   1.000
_cell.length_b   1.000
_cell.length_c   1.000
_cell.angle_alpha   90.00
_cell.angle_beta   90.00
_cell.angle_gamma   90.00
#
_symmetry.space_group_name_H-M   'P 1'
#
loop_
_entity.id
_entity.type
_entity.pdbx_description
1 polymer ?
#
loop_
_entity_poly.entity_id
_entity_poly.type
_entity_poly.pdbx_seq_one_letter_code
_entity_poly.pdbx_strand_id
1 'polypeptide(L)'
;FMLKHIGNLLSQQKSEVCDGSVCEAKGNYDELVFQNLSEKFRLFIISSVQIASKVTLHTNVIDNSSALRYLHLVGTDCPKEKILESELLILKTLDYRVNVPNPLSYAETLLEVLGHNNPTTPIVHLHHLCRYVLQFVYLQRESIYSSLLMAVTGCLSPSPDQRAKFVSVTEDCMLLGVGAIAVAAFIYQTSAWEKVVEELTLITGISAKSIMDFANVTLVHITKNKVK
;
A
#
# COMPACT_ATOMS: atom_id res chain seq x y z
N PHE A 1 4.03 -2.85 9.36
CA PHE A 1 4.42 -3.97 10.23
C PHE A 1 5.78 -4.53 9.84
N MET A 2 5.94 -5.17 8.67
CA MET A 2 7.17 -5.88 8.26
C MET A 2 8.46 -5.08 8.44
N LEU A 3 8.48 -3.80 8.01
CA LEU A 3 9.67 -2.94 8.19
C LEU A 3 10.07 -2.79 9.67
N LYS A 4 9.11 -2.51 10.56
CA LYS A 4 9.37 -2.40 12.01
C LYS A 4 9.73 -3.76 12.62
N HIS A 5 9.13 -4.85 12.15
CA HIS A 5 9.48 -6.20 12.60
C HIS A 5 10.92 -6.57 12.25
N ILE A 6 11.33 -6.35 10.99
CA ILE A 6 12.71 -6.56 10.53
C ILE A 6 13.68 -5.66 11.31
N GLY A 7 13.34 -4.38 11.48
CA GLY A 7 14.14 -3.45 12.27
C GLY A 7 14.34 -3.91 13.72
N ASN A 8 13.32 -4.48 14.35
CA ASN A 8 13.42 -5.04 15.70
C ASN A 8 14.33 -6.28 15.75
N LEU A 9 14.20 -7.20 14.79
CA LEU A 9 15.08 -8.38 14.69
C LEU A 9 16.56 -7.97 14.57
N LEU A 10 16.85 -6.99 13.69
CA LEU A 10 18.20 -6.45 13.51
C LEU A 10 18.71 -5.67 14.73
N SER A 11 17.81 -5.03 15.50
CA SER A 11 18.19 -4.26 16.69
C SER A 11 18.48 -5.16 17.91
N GLN A 12 17.70 -6.22 18.09
CA GLN A 12 17.96 -7.25 19.11
C GLN A 12 19.36 -7.87 18.92
N GLN A 13 19.77 -8.06 17.66
CA GLN A 13 21.11 -8.55 17.32
C GLN A 13 22.24 -7.59 17.74
N LYS A 14 22.10 -6.27 17.54
CA LYS A 14 23.15 -5.31 17.95
C LYS A 14 23.42 -5.34 19.47
N SER A 15 22.44 -5.75 20.26
CA SER A 15 22.59 -5.92 21.70
C SER A 15 23.30 -7.22 22.09
N GLU A 16 23.26 -8.26 21.26
CA GLU A 16 23.90 -9.58 21.51
C GLU A 16 25.33 -9.67 20.94
N VAL A 17 25.61 -8.99 19.82
CA VAL A 17 26.94 -9.03 19.15
C VAL A 17 28.01 -8.18 19.85
N CYS A 18 27.63 -7.34 20.82
CA CYS A 18 28.60 -6.66 21.69
C CYS A 18 29.41 -7.62 22.59
N ASP A 19 29.06 -8.92 22.66
CA ASP A 19 29.75 -9.93 23.48
C ASP A 19 30.63 -10.93 22.69
N GLY A 20 30.92 -10.69 21.40
CA GLY A 20 32.11 -11.28 20.75
C GLY A 20 31.90 -11.93 19.37
N SER A 21 32.97 -11.84 18.56
CA SER A 21 33.22 -12.46 17.22
C SER A 21 32.45 -11.86 16.03
N VAL A 22 33.16 -11.12 15.17
CA VAL A 22 32.59 -10.02 14.35
C VAL A 22 32.41 -10.30 12.83
N CYS A 23 33.03 -11.28 12.19
CA CYS A 23 33.17 -11.19 10.71
C CYS A 23 32.62 -12.35 9.84
N GLU A 24 32.51 -13.60 10.30
CA GLU A 24 32.03 -14.71 9.46
C GLU A 24 30.53 -15.05 9.61
N ALA A 25 29.89 -14.60 10.71
CA ALA A 25 28.51 -14.95 11.03
C ALA A 25 27.44 -14.13 10.26
N LYS A 26 27.84 -13.03 9.60
CA LYS A 26 26.91 -12.04 9.05
C LYS A 26 26.13 -12.54 7.83
N GLY A 27 26.81 -13.23 6.90
CA GLY A 27 26.17 -13.80 5.70
C GLY A 27 25.25 -14.99 5.99
N ASN A 28 25.50 -15.73 7.06
CA ASN A 28 24.64 -16.85 7.49
C ASN A 28 23.38 -16.35 8.21
N TYR A 29 23.47 -15.23 8.92
CA TYR A 29 22.35 -14.69 9.69
C TYR A 29 21.28 -14.01 8.81
N ASP A 30 21.69 -13.23 7.81
CA ASP A 30 20.74 -12.59 6.88
C ASP A 30 19.88 -13.65 6.17
N GLU A 31 20.50 -14.77 5.78
CA GLU A 31 19.82 -15.93 5.22
C GLU A 31 18.88 -16.59 6.24
N LEU A 32 19.31 -16.73 7.50
CA LEU A 32 18.48 -17.31 8.56
C LEU A 32 17.27 -16.43 8.90
N VAL A 33 17.42 -15.10 8.91
CA VAL A 33 16.32 -14.15 9.05
C VAL A 33 15.39 -14.25 7.86
N PHE A 34 15.93 -14.28 6.65
CA PHE A 34 15.13 -14.43 5.43
C PHE A 34 14.31 -15.73 5.46
N GLN A 35 14.94 -16.86 5.81
CA GLN A 35 14.29 -18.16 5.92
C GLN A 35 13.17 -18.14 6.97
N ASN A 36 13.45 -17.64 8.18
CA ASN A 36 12.46 -17.51 9.25
C ASN A 36 11.27 -16.62 8.85
N LEU A 37 11.52 -15.52 8.14
CA LEU A 37 10.47 -14.64 7.63
C LEU A 37 9.68 -15.30 6.51
N SER A 38 10.34 -16.01 5.60
CA SER A 38 9.73 -16.72 4.47
C SER A 38 8.75 -17.80 4.96
N GLU A 39 9.15 -18.57 5.97
CA GLU A 39 8.30 -19.58 6.61
C GLU A 39 7.03 -18.98 7.24
N LYS A 40 7.15 -17.78 7.83
CA LYS A 40 6.05 -17.08 8.50
C LYS A 40 5.28 -16.13 7.58
N PHE A 41 5.71 -15.93 6.35
CA PHE A 41 5.19 -14.89 5.47
C PHE A 41 3.68 -15.02 5.23
N ARG A 42 3.23 -16.24 4.93
CA ARG A 42 1.79 -16.54 4.72
C ARG A 42 0.97 -16.31 5.98
N LEU A 43 1.53 -16.64 7.14
CA LEU A 43 0.90 -16.40 8.45
C LEU A 43 0.78 -14.89 8.72
N PHE A 44 1.82 -14.11 8.45
CA PHE A 44 1.77 -12.65 8.61
C PHE A 44 0.76 -11.99 7.66
N ILE A 45 0.64 -12.48 6.42
CA ILE A 45 -0.37 -11.98 5.48
C ILE A 45 -1.77 -12.23 6.04
N ILE A 46 -2.11 -13.48 6.38
CA ILE A 46 -3.48 -13.80 6.80
C ILE A 46 -3.82 -13.12 8.14
N SER A 47 -2.89 -13.07 9.10
CA SER A 47 -3.11 -12.36 10.36
C SER A 47 -3.28 -10.84 10.15
N SER A 48 -2.52 -10.24 9.22
CA SER A 48 -2.72 -8.81 8.86
C SER A 48 -4.11 -8.57 8.25
N VAL A 49 -4.57 -9.49 7.40
CA VAL A 49 -5.91 -9.45 6.80
C VAL A 49 -7.00 -9.63 7.86
N GLN A 50 -6.81 -10.54 8.82
CA GLN A 50 -7.73 -10.71 9.95
C GLN A 50 -7.83 -9.43 10.78
N ILE A 51 -6.71 -8.82 11.16
CA ILE A 51 -6.69 -7.55 11.89
C ILE A 51 -7.43 -6.46 11.09
N ALA A 52 -7.11 -6.30 9.80
CA ALA A 52 -7.78 -5.32 8.95
C ALA A 52 -9.30 -5.56 8.86
N SER A 53 -9.73 -6.83 8.77
CA SER A 53 -11.15 -7.18 8.74
C SER A 53 -11.86 -6.85 10.06
N LYS A 54 -11.21 -7.08 11.20
CA LYS A 54 -11.75 -6.76 12.53
C LYS A 54 -11.90 -5.25 12.76
N VAL A 55 -11.03 -4.45 12.14
CA VAL A 55 -11.05 -2.98 12.24
C VAL A 55 -12.08 -2.36 11.30
N THR A 56 -12.23 -2.91 10.09
CA THR A 56 -13.01 -2.26 9.02
C THR A 56 -14.39 -2.84 8.78
N LEU A 57 -14.61 -4.11 9.12
CA LEU A 57 -15.89 -4.79 8.84
C LEU A 57 -16.72 -4.93 10.11
N HIS A 58 -17.97 -4.47 10.04
CA HIS A 58 -18.95 -4.69 11.11
C HIS A 58 -19.55 -6.10 11.09
N THR A 59 -19.55 -6.77 9.92
CA THR A 59 -20.03 -8.13 9.71
C THR A 59 -19.06 -8.87 8.80
N ASN A 60 -19.04 -10.21 8.82
CA ASN A 60 -18.12 -11.04 8.01
C ASN A 60 -16.64 -10.84 8.31
N VAL A 61 -16.32 -10.60 9.58
CA VAL A 61 -14.94 -10.60 10.08
C VAL A 61 -14.28 -11.95 9.77
N ILE A 62 -13.02 -11.92 9.33
CA ILE A 62 -12.26 -13.13 9.06
C ILE A 62 -11.83 -13.72 10.40
N ASP A 63 -12.52 -14.78 10.80
CA ASP A 63 -12.25 -15.51 12.03
C ASP A 63 -11.07 -16.49 11.89
N ASN A 64 -10.63 -17.04 13.01
CA ASN A 64 -9.51 -17.99 13.04
C ASN A 64 -9.80 -19.25 12.24
N SER A 65 -11.07 -19.67 12.14
CA SER A 65 -11.48 -20.84 11.35
C SER A 65 -11.29 -20.59 9.85
N SER A 66 -11.66 -19.40 9.38
CA SER A 66 -11.47 -18.98 7.99
C SER A 66 -9.99 -18.85 7.63
N ALA A 67 -9.20 -18.26 8.54
CA ALA A 67 -7.75 -18.14 8.37
C ALA A 67 -7.05 -19.51 8.34
N LEU A 68 -7.44 -20.43 9.23
CA LEU A 68 -6.91 -21.79 9.27
C LEU A 68 -7.23 -22.54 7.97
N ARG A 69 -8.47 -22.45 7.48
CA ARG A 69 -8.88 -23.04 6.20
C ARG A 69 -8.05 -22.49 5.04
N TYR A 70 -7.81 -21.19 4.99
CA TYR A 70 -6.94 -20.58 3.98
C TYR A 70 -5.51 -21.13 4.07
N LEU A 71 -4.93 -21.18 5.28
CA LEU A 71 -3.58 -21.69 5.49
C LEU A 71 -3.42 -23.15 5.03
N HIS A 72 -4.39 -24.02 5.32
CA HIS A 72 -4.39 -25.39 4.80
C HIS A 72 -4.46 -25.44 3.27
N LEU A 73 -5.30 -24.60 2.64
CA LEU A 73 -5.40 -24.53 1.17
C LEU A 73 -4.09 -24.11 0.51
N VAL A 74 -3.28 -23.27 1.17
CA VAL A 74 -1.97 -22.83 0.68
C VAL A 74 -0.81 -23.70 1.22
N GLY A 75 -1.11 -24.90 1.72
CA GLY A 75 -0.11 -25.89 2.14
C GLY A 75 0.63 -25.52 3.43
N THR A 76 -0.01 -24.80 4.35
CA THR A 76 0.56 -24.41 5.65
C THR A 76 -0.27 -24.97 6.78
N ASP A 77 0.26 -25.99 7.45
CA ASP A 77 -0.34 -26.52 8.67
C ASP A 77 0.12 -25.67 9.87
N CYS A 78 -0.84 -24.99 10.49
CA CYS A 78 -0.58 -24.07 11.59
C CYS A 78 -1.62 -24.26 12.68
N PRO A 79 -1.24 -24.52 13.95
CA PRO A 79 -2.19 -24.56 15.05
C PRO A 79 -2.85 -23.19 15.25
N LYS A 80 -4.10 -23.17 15.74
CA LYS A 80 -4.87 -21.92 15.91
C LYS A 80 -4.17 -20.94 16.85
N GLU A 81 -3.43 -21.45 17.82
CA GLU A 81 -2.65 -20.70 18.80
C GLU A 81 -1.62 -19.80 18.10
N LYS A 82 -0.92 -20.33 17.08
CA LYS A 82 0.07 -19.56 16.30
C LYS A 82 -0.55 -18.44 15.47
N ILE A 83 -1.82 -18.58 15.05
CA ILE A 83 -2.56 -17.50 14.37
C ILE A 83 -2.79 -16.33 15.33
N LEU A 84 -3.23 -16.63 16.55
CA LEU A 84 -3.44 -15.62 17.59
C LEU A 84 -2.13 -14.96 18.03
N GLU A 85 -1.07 -15.75 18.21
CA GLU A 85 0.28 -15.23 18.52
C GLU A 85 0.79 -14.29 17.42
N SER A 86 0.56 -14.65 16.15
CA SER A 86 0.91 -13.81 15.01
C SER A 86 0.13 -12.51 14.99
N GLU A 87 -1.18 -12.54 15.23
CA GLU A 87 -1.98 -11.31 15.36
C GLU A 87 -1.46 -10.41 16.50
N LEU A 88 -1.20 -10.99 17.67
CA LEU A 88 -0.69 -10.26 18.82
C LEU A 88 0.70 -9.66 18.55
N LEU A 89 1.57 -10.41 17.87
CA LEU A 89 2.88 -9.93 17.42
C LEU A 89 2.75 -8.71 16.50
N ILE A 90 1.86 -8.77 15.52
CA ILE A 90 1.62 -7.67 14.58
C ILE A 90 1.10 -6.44 15.34
N LEU A 91 0.10 -6.62 16.20
CA LEU A 91 -0.49 -5.54 16.99
C LEU A 91 0.53 -4.88 17.91
N LYS A 92 1.29 -5.68 18.68
CA LYS A 92 2.37 -5.17 19.55
C LYS A 92 3.45 -4.45 18.75
N THR A 93 3.86 -5.03 17.62
CA THR A 93 4.86 -4.40 16.75
C THR A 93 4.37 -3.07 16.22
N LEU A 94 3.07 -2.90 15.98
CA LEU A 94 2.47 -1.63 15.54
C LEU A 94 2.06 -0.70 16.70
N ASP A 95 2.40 -1.02 17.95
CA ASP A 95 1.93 -0.29 19.15
C ASP A 95 0.40 -0.13 19.16
N TYR A 96 -0.33 -1.12 18.63
CA TYR A 96 -1.78 -1.14 18.43
C TYR A 96 -2.32 -0.01 17.53
N ARG A 97 -1.44 0.71 16.80
CA ARG A 97 -1.81 1.76 15.85
C ARG A 97 -2.17 1.17 14.49
N VAL A 98 -3.35 0.56 14.40
CA VAL A 98 -3.86 -0.08 13.18
C VAL A 98 -4.86 0.77 12.40
N ASN A 99 -5.47 1.77 13.04
CA ASN A 99 -6.38 2.71 12.41
C ASN A 99 -5.61 3.93 11.87
N VAL A 100 -4.85 3.73 10.80
CA VAL A 100 -4.10 4.79 10.11
C VAL A 100 -4.88 5.27 8.88
N PRO A 101 -4.83 6.58 8.55
CA PRO A 101 -5.42 7.09 7.31
C PRO A 101 -4.91 6.31 6.11
N ASN A 102 -5.83 5.89 5.25
CA ASN A 102 -5.50 5.18 4.03
C ASN A 102 -5.90 6.03 2.80
N PRO A 103 -5.39 5.73 1.60
CA PRO A 103 -5.68 6.50 0.40
C PRO A 103 -7.18 6.62 0.07
N LEU A 104 -7.99 5.60 0.40
CA LEU A 104 -9.43 5.64 0.18
C LEU A 104 -10.11 6.66 1.10
N SER A 105 -9.69 6.76 2.37
CA SER A 105 -10.22 7.79 3.29
C SER A 105 -9.91 9.21 2.81
N TYR A 106 -8.72 9.44 2.25
CA TYR A 106 -8.41 10.72 1.59
C TYR A 106 -9.30 10.94 0.37
N ALA A 107 -9.46 9.93 -0.48
CA ALA A 107 -10.32 10.03 -1.66
C ALA A 107 -11.80 10.33 -1.28
N GLU A 108 -12.34 9.67 -0.27
CA GLU A 108 -13.70 9.91 0.24
C GLU A 108 -13.88 11.33 0.74
N THR A 109 -12.93 11.82 1.54
CA THR A 109 -12.96 13.21 2.06
C THR A 109 -12.93 14.22 0.91
N LEU A 110 -12.06 14.01 -0.08
CA LEU A 110 -11.92 14.93 -1.21
C LEU A 110 -13.13 14.88 -2.15
N LEU A 111 -13.70 13.69 -2.37
CA LEU A 111 -14.93 13.53 -3.14
C LEU A 111 -16.11 14.26 -2.49
N GLU A 112 -16.21 14.25 -1.16
CA GLU A 112 -17.23 15.04 -0.45
C GLU A 112 -17.05 16.54 -0.71
N VAL A 113 -15.81 17.05 -0.63
CA VAL A 113 -15.50 18.46 -0.94
C VAL A 113 -15.82 18.79 -2.40
N LEU A 114 -15.47 17.92 -3.35
CA LEU A 114 -15.79 18.11 -4.77
C LEU A 114 -17.30 18.12 -5.02
N GLY A 115 -18.05 17.26 -4.34
CA GLY A 115 -19.52 17.21 -4.43
C GLY A 115 -20.17 18.45 -3.85
N HIS A 116 -19.61 18.98 -2.74
CA HIS A 116 -20.05 20.23 -2.15
C HIS A 116 -19.77 21.43 -3.07
N ASN A 117 -18.57 21.51 -3.67
CA ASN A 117 -18.20 22.59 -4.59
C ASN A 117 -19.00 22.55 -5.90
N ASN A 118 -19.33 21.35 -6.39
CA ASN A 118 -20.13 21.16 -7.58
C ASN A 118 -21.11 19.98 -7.42
N PRO A 119 -22.40 20.26 -7.14
CA PRO A 119 -23.43 19.23 -6.95
C PRO A 119 -23.68 18.33 -8.15
N THR A 120 -23.25 18.72 -9.37
CA THR A 120 -23.39 17.87 -10.55
C THR A 120 -22.30 16.79 -10.65
N THR A 121 -21.32 16.81 -9.74
CA THR A 121 -20.21 15.85 -9.76
C THR A 121 -20.73 14.45 -9.39
N PRO A 122 -20.43 13.41 -10.18
CA PRO A 122 -20.97 12.07 -10.01
C PRO A 122 -20.23 11.30 -8.89
N ILE A 123 -20.28 11.80 -7.66
CA ILE A 123 -19.49 11.33 -6.51
C ILE A 123 -19.58 9.83 -6.29
N VAL A 124 -20.77 9.25 -6.34
CA VAL A 124 -20.97 7.80 -6.15
C VAL A 124 -20.22 6.97 -7.19
N HIS A 125 -20.22 7.40 -8.45
CA HIS A 125 -19.50 6.69 -9.52
C HIS A 125 -17.99 6.86 -9.38
N LEU A 126 -17.53 8.07 -9.05
CA LEU A 126 -16.11 8.34 -8.82
C LEU A 126 -15.58 7.55 -7.63
N HIS A 127 -16.32 7.47 -6.52
CA HIS A 127 -15.96 6.67 -5.35
C HIS A 127 -15.80 5.19 -5.72
N HIS A 128 -16.77 4.63 -6.46
CA HIS A 128 -16.71 3.24 -6.90
C HIS A 128 -15.48 2.98 -7.78
N LEU A 129 -15.18 3.86 -8.73
CA LEU A 129 -14.01 3.77 -9.59
C LEU A 129 -12.71 3.94 -8.80
N CYS A 130 -12.65 4.86 -7.83
CA CYS A 130 -11.48 5.05 -6.97
C CYS A 130 -11.08 3.76 -6.26
N ARG A 131 -12.06 2.97 -5.77
CA ARG A 131 -11.78 1.67 -5.14
C ARG A 131 -11.07 0.70 -6.09
N TYR A 132 -11.53 0.60 -7.33
CA TYR A 132 -10.87 -0.25 -8.33
C TYR A 132 -9.51 0.27 -8.75
N VAL A 133 -9.36 1.59 -8.92
CA VAL A 133 -8.08 2.21 -9.25
C VAL A 133 -7.07 1.94 -8.14
N LEU A 134 -7.43 2.18 -6.88
CA LEU A 134 -6.56 1.92 -5.73
C LEU A 134 -6.19 0.42 -5.67
N GLN A 135 -7.15 -0.48 -5.84
CA GLN A 135 -6.89 -1.92 -5.88
C GLN A 135 -5.87 -2.28 -6.98
N PHE A 136 -6.06 -1.73 -8.18
CA PHE A 136 -5.14 -1.93 -9.30
C PHE A 136 -3.74 -1.37 -8.98
N VAL A 137 -3.65 -0.18 -8.41
CA VAL A 137 -2.38 0.44 -8.02
C VAL A 137 -1.66 -0.40 -6.97
N TYR A 138 -2.37 -0.96 -5.98
CA TYR A 138 -1.75 -1.85 -4.99
C TYR A 138 -1.21 -3.14 -5.62
N LEU A 139 -1.91 -3.72 -6.59
CA LEU A 139 -1.48 -4.93 -7.29
C LEU A 139 -0.30 -4.68 -8.25
N GLN A 140 -0.26 -3.51 -8.88
CA GLN A 140 0.78 -3.11 -9.84
C GLN A 140 1.75 -2.08 -9.25
N ARG A 141 1.91 -2.07 -7.91
CA ARG A 141 2.59 -0.99 -7.19
C ARG A 141 4.00 -0.76 -7.70
N GLU A 142 4.80 -1.82 -7.80
CA GLU A 142 6.18 -1.73 -8.27
C GLU A 142 6.25 -1.16 -9.70
N SER A 143 5.47 -1.73 -10.63
CA SER A 143 5.43 -1.31 -12.04
C SER A 143 5.02 0.16 -12.21
N ILE A 144 3.97 0.58 -11.49
CA ILE A 144 3.43 1.94 -11.56
C ILE A 144 4.42 2.94 -10.97
N TYR A 145 4.92 2.71 -9.75
CA TYR A 145 5.84 3.64 -9.11
C TYR A 145 7.21 3.68 -9.79
N SER A 146 7.69 2.57 -10.35
CA SER A 146 8.89 2.57 -11.20
C SER A 146 8.69 3.41 -12.45
N SER A 147 7.54 3.28 -13.11
CA SER A 147 7.18 4.09 -14.29
C SER A 147 7.00 5.57 -13.94
N LEU A 148 6.41 5.86 -12.79
CA LEU A 148 6.25 7.23 -12.29
C LEU A 148 7.60 7.86 -11.98
N LEU A 149 8.52 7.12 -11.34
CA LEU A 149 9.88 7.59 -11.10
C LEU A 149 10.59 7.93 -12.42
N MET A 150 10.50 7.06 -13.43
CA MET A 150 11.08 7.33 -14.75
C MET A 150 10.44 8.56 -15.42
N ALA A 151 9.12 8.72 -15.31
CA ALA A 151 8.40 9.85 -15.88
C ALA A 151 8.81 11.19 -15.23
N VAL A 152 8.88 11.25 -13.90
CA VAL A 152 9.20 12.51 -13.19
C VAL A 152 10.68 12.89 -13.28
N THR A 153 11.58 11.89 -13.40
CA THR A 153 13.03 12.14 -13.55
C THR A 153 13.46 12.31 -15.00
N GLY A 154 12.62 11.90 -15.96
CA GLY A 154 13.00 11.81 -17.38
C GLY A 154 14.12 10.79 -17.64
N CYS A 155 14.40 9.88 -16.70
CA CYS A 155 15.53 8.97 -16.75
C CYS A 155 15.06 7.51 -16.79
N LEU A 156 15.52 6.74 -17.79
CA LEU A 156 15.21 5.31 -17.91
C LEU A 156 15.90 4.45 -16.85
N SER A 157 16.99 4.95 -16.26
CA SER A 157 17.71 4.27 -15.17
C SER A 157 17.96 5.23 -14.01
N PRO A 158 16.97 5.45 -13.14
CA PRO A 158 17.09 6.37 -12.01
C PRO A 158 18.21 5.96 -11.06
N SER A 159 19.00 6.95 -10.62
CA SER A 159 20.10 6.76 -9.68
C SER A 159 19.62 6.35 -8.27
N PRO A 160 20.48 5.78 -7.42
CA PRO A 160 20.14 5.46 -6.03
C PRO A 160 19.61 6.67 -5.25
N ASP A 161 20.20 7.85 -5.45
CA ASP A 161 19.76 9.09 -4.79
C ASP A 161 18.37 9.53 -5.24
N GLN A 162 18.05 9.37 -6.53
CA GLN A 162 16.71 9.66 -7.06
C GLN A 162 15.67 8.70 -6.47
N ARG A 163 16.01 7.41 -6.38
CA ARG A 163 15.13 6.39 -5.76
C ARG A 163 14.89 6.70 -4.28
N ALA A 164 15.93 7.07 -3.54
CA ALA A 164 15.83 7.42 -2.13
C ALA A 164 14.90 8.62 -1.90
N LYS A 165 15.04 9.69 -2.69
CA LYS A 165 14.15 10.86 -2.62
C LYS A 165 12.70 10.51 -2.97
N PHE A 166 12.52 9.59 -3.92
CA PHE A 166 11.20 9.17 -4.39
C PHE A 166 10.43 8.27 -3.42
N VAL A 167 11.09 7.67 -2.41
CA VAL A 167 10.40 6.87 -1.37
C VAL A 167 9.25 7.66 -0.73
N SER A 168 9.46 8.96 -0.47
CA SER A 168 8.41 9.85 0.05
C SER A 168 7.14 9.86 -0.80
N VAL A 169 7.26 9.85 -2.13
CA VAL A 169 6.14 9.78 -3.10
C VAL A 169 5.44 8.43 -3.01
N THR A 170 6.17 7.34 -2.76
CA THR A 170 5.59 6.00 -2.62
C THR A 170 4.78 5.82 -1.35
N GLU A 171 5.03 6.64 -0.33
CA GLU A 171 4.35 6.61 0.97
C GLU A 171 3.26 7.68 1.11
N ASP A 172 3.18 8.61 0.15
CA ASP A 172 2.19 9.68 0.13
C ASP A 172 0.78 9.15 -0.21
N CYS A 173 0.00 8.88 0.83
CA CYS A 173 -1.38 8.42 0.71
C CYS A 173 -2.34 9.50 0.18
N MET A 174 -2.01 10.79 0.36
CA MET A 174 -2.82 11.88 -0.18
C MET A 174 -2.66 11.95 -1.69
N LEU A 175 -1.42 11.95 -2.19
CA LEU A 175 -1.14 11.90 -3.63
C LEU A 175 -1.78 10.68 -4.29
N LEU A 176 -1.70 9.52 -3.65
CA LEU A 176 -2.35 8.30 -4.16
C LEU A 176 -3.88 8.44 -4.19
N GLY A 177 -4.50 9.02 -3.16
CA GLY A 177 -5.94 9.28 -3.14
C GLY A 177 -6.40 10.26 -4.24
N VAL A 178 -5.70 11.39 -4.37
CA VAL A 178 -5.94 12.41 -5.39
C VAL A 178 -5.73 11.84 -6.80
N GLY A 179 -4.63 11.10 -7.00
CA GLY A 179 -4.33 10.42 -8.25
C GLY A 179 -5.41 9.39 -8.63
N ALA A 180 -5.96 8.66 -7.65
CA ALA A 180 -7.06 7.73 -7.89
C ALA A 180 -8.34 8.45 -8.34
N ILE A 181 -8.68 9.60 -7.75
CA ILE A 181 -9.80 10.44 -8.19
C ILE A 181 -9.57 10.93 -9.62
N ALA A 182 -8.38 11.42 -9.93
CA ALA A 182 -8.06 11.89 -11.28
C ALA A 182 -8.23 10.78 -12.33
N VAL A 183 -7.72 9.56 -12.06
CA VAL A 183 -7.91 8.40 -12.95
C VAL A 183 -9.39 8.03 -13.06
N ALA A 184 -10.12 8.01 -11.94
CA ALA A 184 -11.55 7.70 -11.93
C ALA A 184 -12.36 8.72 -12.76
N ALA A 185 -12.05 10.01 -12.64
CA ALA A 185 -12.69 11.06 -13.41
C ALA A 185 -12.40 10.91 -14.91
N PHE A 186 -11.16 10.58 -15.29
CA PHE A 186 -10.83 10.29 -16.70
C PHE A 186 -11.62 9.10 -17.26
N ILE A 187 -11.71 8.00 -16.49
CA ILE A 187 -12.44 6.79 -16.88
C ILE A 187 -13.94 7.06 -17.00
N TYR A 188 -14.51 7.83 -16.07
CA TYR A 188 -15.94 8.12 -16.05
C TYR A 188 -16.34 9.11 -17.13
N GLN A 189 -15.65 10.25 -17.21
CA GLN A 189 -15.95 11.32 -18.14
C GLN A 189 -14.70 12.16 -18.44
N THR A 190 -14.03 11.83 -19.54
CA THR A 190 -12.81 12.52 -19.97
C THR A 190 -12.96 14.04 -20.10
N SER A 191 -14.14 14.53 -20.51
CA SER A 191 -14.40 15.97 -20.67
C SER A 191 -14.41 16.76 -19.36
N ALA A 192 -14.61 16.09 -18.21
CA ALA A 192 -14.63 16.73 -16.89
C ALA A 192 -13.28 16.58 -16.15
N TRP A 193 -12.34 15.83 -16.72
CA TRP A 193 -11.12 15.43 -16.04
C TRP A 193 -10.23 16.61 -15.64
N GLU A 194 -9.97 17.55 -16.57
CA GLU A 194 -9.13 18.72 -16.31
C GLU A 194 -9.69 19.57 -15.17
N LYS A 195 -11.01 19.81 -15.16
CA LYS A 195 -11.68 20.55 -14.09
C LYS A 195 -11.56 19.85 -12.73
N VAL A 196 -11.68 18.53 -12.70
CA VAL A 196 -11.48 17.76 -11.45
C VAL A 196 -10.05 17.89 -10.95
N VAL A 197 -9.05 17.84 -11.83
CA VAL A 197 -7.63 18.02 -11.46
C VAL A 197 -7.35 19.43 -10.95
N GLU A 198 -7.96 20.44 -11.55
CA GLU A 198 -7.85 21.84 -11.11
C GLU A 198 -8.41 22.02 -9.69
N GLU A 199 -9.63 21.54 -9.44
CA GLU A 199 -10.25 21.59 -8.10
C GLU A 199 -9.41 20.83 -7.06
N LEU A 200 -8.91 19.63 -7.40
CA LEU A 200 -8.05 18.86 -6.51
C LEU A 200 -6.74 19.59 -6.19
N THR A 201 -6.18 20.31 -7.17
CA THR A 201 -4.99 21.16 -6.97
C THR A 201 -5.28 22.27 -5.97
N LEU A 202 -6.45 22.93 -6.09
CA LEU A 202 -6.86 24.00 -5.18
C LEU A 202 -7.12 23.48 -3.76
N ILE A 203 -7.76 22.32 -3.62
CA ILE A 203 -8.11 21.75 -2.30
C ILE A 203 -6.87 21.23 -1.56
N THR A 204 -5.95 20.58 -2.27
CA THR A 204 -4.84 19.84 -1.64
C THR A 204 -3.50 20.56 -1.69
N GLY A 205 -3.34 21.55 -2.57
CA GLY A 205 -2.04 22.19 -2.86
C GLY A 205 -1.07 21.31 -3.64
N ILE A 206 -1.45 20.08 -4.02
CA ILE A 206 -0.63 19.22 -4.88
C ILE A 206 -0.71 19.75 -6.31
N SER A 207 0.44 19.92 -6.97
CA SER A 207 0.46 20.49 -8.31
C SER A 207 -0.33 19.64 -9.31
N ALA A 208 -1.06 20.29 -10.22
CA ALA A 208 -1.78 19.63 -11.31
C ALA A 208 -0.86 18.68 -12.10
N LYS A 209 0.40 19.08 -12.32
CA LYS A 209 1.41 18.24 -12.98
C LYS A 209 1.62 16.91 -12.24
N SER A 210 1.84 16.94 -10.92
CA SER A 210 2.03 15.73 -10.12
C SER A 210 0.82 14.80 -10.18
N ILE A 211 -0.39 15.37 -10.13
CA ILE A 211 -1.65 14.62 -10.25
C ILE A 211 -1.76 13.97 -11.63
N MET A 212 -1.51 14.75 -12.69
CA MET A 212 -1.56 14.27 -14.07
C MET A 212 -0.49 13.22 -14.37
N ASP A 213 0.75 13.40 -13.91
CA ASP A 213 1.83 12.42 -14.09
C ASP A 213 1.44 11.08 -13.46
N PHE A 214 0.93 11.10 -12.23
CA PHE A 214 0.42 9.89 -11.56
C PHE A 214 -0.73 9.24 -12.34
N ALA A 215 -1.72 10.04 -12.75
CA ALA A 215 -2.90 9.55 -13.44
C ALA A 215 -2.57 8.96 -14.81
N ASN A 216 -1.73 9.64 -15.60
CA ASN A 216 -1.28 9.19 -16.92
C ASN A 216 -0.52 7.87 -16.82
N VAL A 217 0.44 7.75 -15.90
CA VAL A 217 1.18 6.51 -15.70
C VAL A 217 0.23 5.36 -15.34
N THR A 218 -0.71 5.61 -14.43
CA THR A 218 -1.70 4.60 -14.01
C THR A 218 -2.58 4.17 -15.19
N LEU A 219 -3.10 5.11 -15.98
CA LEU A 219 -3.91 4.84 -17.18
C LEU A 219 -3.14 4.04 -18.25
N VAL A 220 -1.85 4.35 -18.45
CA VAL A 220 -0.98 3.58 -19.34
C VAL A 220 -0.85 2.13 -18.88
N HIS A 221 -0.72 1.88 -17.57
CA HIS A 221 -0.70 0.51 -17.03
C HIS A 221 -2.05 -0.19 -17.15
N ILE A 222 -3.16 0.51 -16.94
CA ILE A 222 -4.52 -0.06 -17.11
C ILE A 222 -4.75 -0.49 -18.57
N THR A 223 -4.34 0.34 -19.53
CA THR A 223 -4.53 0.07 -20.96
C THR A 223 -3.59 -1.01 -21.50
N LYS A 224 -2.32 -1.04 -21.06
CA LYS A 224 -1.36 -2.09 -21.45
C LYS A 224 -1.77 -3.49 -20.98
N ASN A 225 -2.41 -3.59 -19.80
CA ASN A 225 -2.88 -4.88 -19.27
C ASN A 225 -4.13 -5.44 -20.00
N LYS A 226 -4.70 -4.72 -20.97
CA LYS A 226 -5.80 -5.22 -21.82
C LYS A 226 -5.34 -6.06 -23.02
N VAL A 227 -4.03 -6.25 -23.21
CA VAL A 227 -3.49 -7.11 -24.28
C VAL A 227 -3.11 -8.48 -23.71
N LYS A 228 -4.11 -9.34 -23.53
CA LYS A 228 -3.97 -10.81 -23.54
C LYS A 228 -5.25 -11.44 -24.08
#